data_AF-A0A968JEK6-F1
#
_entry.id   AF-A0A968JEK6-F1
#
_cell.length_a   1.000
_cell.length_b   1.000
_cell.length_c   1.000
_cell.angle_alpha   90.00
_cell.angle_beta   90.00
_cell.angle_gamma   90.00
#
_symmetry.space_group_name_H-M   'P 1'
#
loop_
_entity.id
_entity.type
_entity.pdbx_description
1 polymer ?
#
loop_
_entity_poly.entity_id
_entity_poly.type
_entity_poly.pdbx_seq_one_letter_code
_entity_poly.pdbx_strand_id
1 'polypeptide(L)'
;MFLVVGDKDVTGFESIAGKGFDPLSYRVMLMEHHYTAQMDFTWTKLKISQARLYNLRKECSKILSFARVNSIIVDKPINENQKQVLLEILLDNLDTPKFLGKFGDFVKDVSNEIATKSTLNPKNLAAIKFWEDEFLKLDLLPNFDSEILVIAEQRSIAKIKGITKKLTNLETKS
;
A
#
# COMPACT_ATOMS: atom_id res chain seq x y z
N MET A 1 -19.70 -16.15 3.23
CA MET A 1 -18.90 -16.67 4.36
C MET A 1 -19.38 -15.93 5.60
N PHE A 2 -20.20 -16.57 6.43
CA PHE A 2 -20.76 -15.96 7.63
C PHE A 2 -19.90 -16.39 8.83
N LEU A 3 -19.28 -15.44 9.51
CA LEU A 3 -18.65 -15.69 10.81
C LEU A 3 -19.74 -15.64 11.87
N VAL A 4 -19.95 -16.75 12.58
CA VAL A 4 -20.81 -16.80 13.76
C VAL A 4 -19.94 -16.49 14.97
N VAL A 5 -20.25 -15.40 15.67
CA VAL A 5 -19.77 -15.11 17.02
C VAL A 5 -21.00 -14.86 17.88
N GLY A 6 -21.00 -15.44 19.08
CA GLY A 6 -22.10 -15.38 20.04
C GLY A 6 -22.50 -13.95 20.42
N ASP A 7 -23.81 -13.77 20.59
CA ASP A 7 -24.54 -12.58 21.00
C ASP A 7 -24.44 -11.31 20.13
N LYS A 8 -25.40 -11.22 19.20
CA LYS A 8 -26.13 -10.02 18.77
C LYS A 8 -25.44 -8.87 18.03
N ASP A 9 -24.23 -9.01 17.50
CA ASP A 9 -23.72 -8.08 16.48
C ASP A 9 -23.31 -8.81 15.21
N VAL A 10 -24.25 -8.95 14.26
CA VAL A 10 -23.91 -9.39 12.90
C VAL A 10 -23.13 -8.26 12.22
N THR A 11 -21.80 -8.31 12.28
CA THR A 11 -20.93 -7.34 11.61
C THR A 11 -20.89 -7.62 10.11
N GLY A 12 -21.88 -7.13 9.36
CA GLY A 12 -21.83 -7.12 7.89
C GLY A 12 -20.72 -6.20 7.37
N PHE A 13 -20.31 -6.35 6.11
CA PHE A 13 -19.33 -5.43 5.47
C PHE A 13 -19.76 -3.95 5.57
N GLU A 14 -21.07 -3.71 5.50
CA GLU A 14 -21.69 -2.40 5.70
C GLU A 14 -21.39 -1.81 7.08
N SER A 15 -21.27 -2.65 8.11
CA SER A 15 -20.92 -2.21 9.47
C SER A 15 -19.45 -1.81 9.62
N ILE A 16 -18.55 -2.38 8.81
CA ILE A 16 -17.12 -2.05 8.79
C ILE A 16 -16.94 -0.65 8.20
N ALA A 17 -17.49 -0.41 7.01
CA ALA A 17 -17.45 0.90 6.38
C ALA A 17 -18.22 1.94 7.21
N GLY A 18 -19.38 1.58 7.76
CA GLY A 18 -20.19 2.45 8.62
C GLY A 18 -19.50 2.89 9.92
N LYS A 19 -18.47 2.16 10.38
CA LYS A 19 -17.62 2.52 11.53
C LYS A 19 -16.35 3.27 11.14
N GLY A 20 -16.18 3.62 9.87
CA GLY A 20 -15.03 4.36 9.36
C GLY A 20 -13.79 3.50 9.12
N PHE A 21 -13.95 2.18 9.00
CA PHE A 21 -12.86 1.29 8.61
C PHE A 21 -12.84 1.05 7.10
N ASP A 22 -11.64 1.00 6.52
CA ASP A 22 -11.45 0.53 5.16
C ASP A 22 -11.74 -0.99 5.11
N PRO A 23 -12.66 -1.47 4.25
CA PRO A 23 -12.96 -2.90 4.11
C PRO A 23 -11.75 -3.78 3.83
N LEU A 24 -10.72 -3.27 3.15
CA LEU A 24 -9.48 -4.01 2.89
C LEU A 24 -8.63 -4.20 4.14
N SER A 25 -8.85 -3.39 5.19
CA SER A 25 -8.23 -3.62 6.50
C SER A 25 -8.67 -4.94 7.11
N TYR A 26 -9.89 -5.39 6.82
CA TYR A 26 -10.37 -6.70 7.26
C TYR A 26 -9.65 -7.83 6.52
N ARG A 27 -9.37 -7.66 5.22
CA ARG A 27 -8.52 -8.62 4.47
C ARG A 27 -7.12 -8.67 5.07
N VAL A 28 -6.52 -7.53 5.39
CA VAL A 28 -5.21 -7.50 6.07
C VAL A 28 -5.28 -8.25 7.40
N MET A 29 -6.31 -8.00 8.21
CA MET A 29 -6.49 -8.70 9.49
C MET A 29 -6.56 -10.22 9.30
N LEU A 30 -7.28 -10.71 8.29
CA LEU A 30 -7.33 -12.14 7.98
C LEU A 30 -5.96 -12.71 7.60
N MET A 31 -5.13 -11.95 6.90
CA MET A 31 -3.77 -12.36 6.52
C MET A 31 -2.74 -12.25 7.65
N GLU A 32 -3.07 -11.55 8.74
CA GLU A 32 -2.22 -11.47 9.94
C GLU A 32 -2.35 -12.71 10.83
N HIS A 33 -3.33 -13.57 10.55
CA HIS A 33 -3.55 -14.82 11.24
C HIS A 33 -3.38 -16.02 10.30
N HIS A 34 -2.73 -17.07 10.79
CA HIS A 34 -2.59 -18.30 10.01
C HIS A 34 -3.97 -18.91 9.75
N TYR A 35 -4.22 -19.45 8.55
CA TYR A 35 -5.56 -19.88 8.14
C TYR A 35 -6.13 -21.03 9.00
N THR A 36 -5.26 -21.84 9.61
CA THR A 36 -5.64 -22.92 10.53
C THR A 36 -5.89 -22.45 11.96
N ALA A 37 -5.49 -21.23 12.31
CA ALA A 37 -5.64 -20.69 13.65
C ALA A 37 -7.02 -20.04 13.81
N GLN A 38 -7.63 -20.25 14.98
CA GLN A 38 -8.85 -19.53 15.32
C GLN A 38 -8.52 -18.04 15.54
N MET A 39 -9.26 -17.16 14.87
CA MET A 39 -9.12 -15.72 15.00
C MET A 39 -10.36 -15.11 15.66
N ASP A 40 -10.19 -14.55 16.85
CA ASP A 40 -11.23 -13.74 17.46
C ASP A 40 -11.26 -12.35 16.82
N PHE A 41 -12.39 -11.99 16.24
CA PHE A 41 -12.62 -10.65 15.71
C PHE A 41 -12.71 -9.63 16.84
N THR A 42 -11.91 -8.56 16.77
CA THR A 42 -12.10 -7.37 17.59
C THR A 42 -11.86 -6.10 16.79
N TRP A 43 -12.59 -5.03 17.10
CA TRP A 43 -12.38 -3.72 16.47
C TRP A 43 -10.97 -3.18 16.70
N THR A 44 -10.33 -3.53 17.82
CA THR A 44 -8.94 -3.18 18.11
C THR A 44 -7.98 -3.85 17.14
N LYS A 45 -8.15 -5.15 16.85
CA LYS A 45 -7.34 -5.86 15.85
C LYS A 45 -7.52 -5.23 14.47
N LEU A 46 -8.77 -4.97 14.07
CA LEU A 46 -9.07 -4.32 12.79
C LEU A 46 -8.41 -2.93 12.66
N LYS A 47 -8.38 -2.14 13.74
CA LYS A 47 -7.68 -0.84 13.77
C LYS A 47 -6.17 -0.97 13.55
N ILE A 48 -5.55 -2.01 14.12
CA ILE A 48 -4.13 -2.29 13.92
C ILE A 48 -3.89 -2.68 12.46
N SER A 49 -4.70 -3.58 11.90
CA SER A 49 -4.60 -4.01 10.51
C SER A 49 -4.83 -2.85 9.53
N GLN A 50 -5.73 -1.92 9.85
CA GLN A 50 -5.91 -0.69 9.08
C GLN A 50 -4.66 0.19 9.08
N ALA A 51 -4.03 0.37 10.24
CA ALA A 51 -2.78 1.13 10.32
C ALA A 51 -1.68 0.48 9.48
N ARG A 52 -1.60 -0.86 9.47
CA ARG A 52 -0.68 -1.61 8.62
C ARG A 52 -0.97 -1.40 7.14
N LEU A 53 -2.22 -1.50 6.71
CA LEU A 53 -2.65 -1.24 5.34
C LEU A 53 -2.23 0.17 4.90
N TYR A 54 -2.49 1.18 5.73
CA TYR A 54 -2.17 2.57 5.41
C TYR A 54 -0.66 2.82 5.33
N ASN A 55 0.13 2.18 6.20
CA ASN A 55 1.58 2.23 6.11
C ASN A 55 2.09 1.59 4.81
N LEU A 56 1.55 0.43 4.43
CA LEU A 56 1.94 -0.23 3.20
C LEU A 56 1.61 0.61 1.96
N ARG A 57 0.38 1.17 1.90
CA ARG A 57 -0.03 2.10 0.85
C ARG A 57 0.84 3.35 0.80
N LYS A 58 1.23 3.89 1.95
CA LYS A 58 2.14 5.05 2.03
C LYS A 58 3.49 4.74 1.38
N GLU A 59 4.08 3.59 1.68
CA GLU A 59 5.36 3.20 1.07
C GLU A 59 5.21 2.93 -0.44
N CYS A 60 4.18 2.18 -0.85
CA CYS A 60 3.89 1.96 -2.27
C CYS A 60 3.63 3.27 -3.05
N SER A 61 2.97 4.25 -2.42
CA SER A 61 2.71 5.57 -3.00
C SER A 61 4.00 6.36 -3.27
N LYS A 62 5.00 6.27 -2.38
CA LYS A 62 6.33 6.87 -2.62
C LYS A 62 7.01 6.24 -3.82
N ILE A 63 6.98 4.90 -3.89
CA ILE A 63 7.57 4.14 -5.00
C ILE A 63 6.89 4.51 -6.32
N LEU A 64 5.56 4.54 -6.36
CA LEU A 64 4.78 4.88 -7.54
C LEU A 64 5.01 6.32 -7.99
N SER A 65 5.08 7.27 -7.05
CA SER A 65 5.36 8.68 -7.35
C SER A 65 6.75 8.83 -7.96
N PHE A 66 7.76 8.16 -7.39
CA PHE A 66 9.11 8.17 -7.95
C PHE A 66 9.16 7.56 -9.35
N ALA A 67 8.49 6.41 -9.55
CA ALA A 67 8.42 5.75 -10.84
C ALA A 67 7.81 6.65 -11.91
N ARG A 68 6.72 7.36 -11.59
CA ARG A 68 6.05 8.30 -12.51
C ARG A 68 6.94 9.49 -12.87
N VAL A 69 7.54 10.15 -11.87
CA VAL A 69 8.42 11.32 -12.10
C VAL A 69 9.61 10.95 -12.99
N ASN A 70 10.14 9.74 -12.83
CA ASN A 70 11.30 9.26 -13.60
C ASN A 70 10.91 8.43 -14.84
N SER A 71 9.63 8.41 -15.22
CA SER A 71 9.12 7.65 -16.37
C SER A 71 9.57 6.18 -16.40
N ILE A 72 9.62 5.54 -15.22
CA ILE A 72 10.02 4.14 -15.07
C ILE A 72 8.87 3.25 -15.51
N ILE A 73 9.10 2.51 -16.59
CA ILE A 73 8.15 1.55 -17.14
C ILE A 73 8.27 0.23 -16.36
N VAL A 74 7.12 -0.32 -15.95
CA VAL A 74 7.05 -1.64 -15.35
C VAL A 74 7.05 -2.69 -16.45
N ASP A 75 8.22 -2.98 -16.99
CA ASP A 75 8.40 -4.07 -17.95
C ASP A 75 8.97 -5.32 -17.26
N LYS A 76 8.62 -6.48 -17.81
CA LYS A 76 9.27 -7.74 -17.44
C LYS A 76 10.76 -7.65 -17.82
N PRO A 77 11.67 -8.21 -17.01
CA PRO A 77 11.41 -9.28 -16.03
C PRO A 77 11.20 -8.82 -14.58
N ILE A 78 10.49 -9.65 -13.81
CA ILE A 78 10.30 -9.51 -12.36
C ILE A 78 11.62 -9.83 -11.63
N ASN A 79 11.82 -9.33 -10.41
CA ASN A 79 12.88 -9.79 -9.54
C ASN A 79 12.57 -11.22 -9.04
N GLU A 80 13.06 -12.25 -9.75
CA GLU A 80 12.79 -13.65 -9.45
C GLU A 80 13.30 -14.06 -8.05
N ASN A 81 14.38 -13.46 -7.54
CA ASN A 81 14.84 -13.77 -6.18
C ASN A 81 13.81 -13.37 -5.13
N GLN A 82 13.25 -12.16 -5.24
CA GLN A 82 12.22 -11.68 -4.31
C GLN A 82 10.91 -12.44 -4.45
N LYS A 83 10.54 -12.78 -5.70
CA LYS A 83 9.39 -13.63 -5.96
C LYS A 83 9.57 -15.02 -5.35
N GLN A 84 10.71 -15.66 -5.53
CA GLN A 84 10.97 -17.00 -5.00
C GLN A 84 10.92 -17.03 -3.47
N VAL A 85 11.56 -16.06 -2.80
CA VAL A 85 11.54 -15.97 -1.32
C VAL A 85 10.11 -15.84 -0.79
N LEU A 86 9.28 -15.00 -1.41
CA LEU A 86 7.89 -14.82 -0.99
C LEU A 86 7.02 -16.04 -1.32
N LEU A 87 7.28 -16.69 -2.46
CA LEU A 87 6.58 -17.91 -2.87
C LEU A 87 6.89 -19.07 -1.92
N GLU A 88 8.14 -19.25 -1.50
CA GLU A 88 8.54 -20.29 -0.54
C GLU A 88 7.81 -20.15 0.80
N ILE A 89 7.59 -18.92 1.26
CA ILE A 89 6.80 -18.67 2.48
C ILE A 89 5.35 -19.12 2.29
N LEU A 90 4.75 -18.87 1.12
CA LEU A 90 3.37 -19.29 0.84
C LEU A 90 3.26 -20.81 0.65
N LEU A 91 4.30 -21.45 0.10
CA LEU A 91 4.35 -22.92 -0.04
C LEU A 91 4.56 -23.61 1.31
N ASP A 92 5.15 -22.92 2.28
CA ASP A 92 5.21 -23.34 3.68
C ASP A 92 3.86 -23.11 4.37
N ASN A 93 2.90 -24.00 4.07
CA ASN A 93 1.58 -24.03 4.69
C ASN A 93 0.80 -22.71 4.60
N LEU A 94 0.88 -21.97 3.48
CA LEU A 94 0.16 -20.72 3.29
C LEU A 94 0.37 -19.74 4.45
N ASP A 95 1.62 -19.57 4.90
CA ASP A 95 2.00 -18.68 5.99
C ASP A 95 1.87 -17.21 5.59
N THR A 96 0.61 -16.75 5.49
CA THR A 96 0.25 -15.37 5.14
C THR A 96 0.76 -14.33 6.15
N PRO A 97 0.84 -14.61 7.47
CA PRO A 97 1.45 -13.68 8.42
C PRO A 97 2.93 -13.40 8.09
N LYS A 98 3.71 -14.46 7.84
CA LYS A 98 5.12 -14.35 7.49
C LYS A 98 5.30 -13.71 6.12
N PHE A 99 4.45 -14.04 5.15
CA PHE A 99 4.43 -13.42 3.83
C PHE A 99 4.21 -11.91 3.96
N LEU A 100 3.19 -11.49 4.73
CA LEU A 100 2.85 -10.07 4.89
C LEU A 100 3.95 -9.30 5.63
N GLY A 101 4.66 -9.96 6.56
CA GLY A 101 5.86 -9.40 7.18
C GLY A 101 6.96 -9.16 6.14
N LYS A 102 7.33 -10.22 5.41
CA LYS A 102 8.42 -10.18 4.43
C LYS A 102 8.14 -9.24 3.25
N PHE A 103 6.90 -9.19 2.77
CA PHE A 103 6.47 -8.27 1.73
C PHE A 103 6.56 -6.82 2.20
N GLY A 104 6.12 -6.54 3.43
CA GLY A 104 6.24 -5.20 4.04
C GLY A 104 7.69 -4.73 4.13
N ASP A 105 8.60 -5.61 4.57
CA ASP A 105 10.03 -5.33 4.61
C ASP A 105 10.58 -5.05 3.21
N PHE A 106 10.22 -5.86 2.22
CA PHE A 106 10.63 -5.65 0.83
C PHE A 106 10.17 -4.30 0.28
N VAL A 107 8.90 -3.93 0.48
CA VAL A 107 8.39 -2.61 0.06
C VAL A 107 9.13 -1.47 0.75
N LYS A 108 9.41 -1.62 2.06
CA LYS A 108 10.16 -0.62 2.83
C LYS A 108 11.59 -0.48 2.35
N ASP A 109 12.26 -1.58 2.02
CA ASP A 109 13.62 -1.57 1.47
C ASP A 109 13.69 -0.84 0.14
N VAL A 110 12.73 -1.10 -0.77
CA VAL A 110 12.63 -0.38 -2.05
C VAL A 110 12.38 1.11 -1.83
N SER A 111 11.49 1.47 -0.91
CA SER A 111 11.22 2.87 -0.55
C SER A 111 12.46 3.57 0.03
N ASN A 112 13.22 2.88 0.89
CA ASN A 112 14.47 3.39 1.45
C ASN A 112 15.57 3.53 0.40
N GLU A 113 15.64 2.61 -0.57
CA GLU A 113 16.57 2.70 -1.70
C GLU A 113 16.33 3.97 -2.51
N ILE A 114 15.06 4.29 -2.77
CA ILE A 114 14.68 5.56 -3.42
C ILE A 114 15.15 6.75 -2.57
N ALA A 115 14.88 6.74 -1.26
CA ALA A 115 15.23 7.85 -0.39
C ALA A 115 16.75 8.08 -0.26
N THR A 116 17.56 7.02 -0.34
CA THR A 116 19.01 7.07 -0.10
C THR A 116 19.83 7.19 -1.38
N LYS A 117 19.46 6.44 -2.42
CA LYS A 117 20.21 6.34 -3.68
C LYS A 117 19.56 7.11 -4.82
N SER A 118 18.31 7.58 -4.65
CA SER A 118 17.52 8.19 -5.72
C SER A 118 17.42 7.29 -6.96
N THR A 119 17.35 5.97 -6.74
CA THR A 119 17.22 4.96 -7.80
C THR A 119 16.10 3.99 -7.45
N LEU A 120 15.40 3.49 -8.48
CA LEU A 120 14.41 2.43 -8.35
C LEU A 120 14.72 1.33 -9.36
N ASN A 121 14.91 0.10 -8.88
CA ASN A 121 15.04 -1.06 -9.74
C ASN A 121 13.66 -1.44 -10.35
N PRO A 122 13.48 -1.39 -11.69
CA PRO A 122 12.20 -1.71 -12.32
C PRO A 122 11.72 -3.13 -12.00
N LYS A 123 12.64 -4.09 -11.81
CA LYS A 123 12.31 -5.48 -11.46
C LYS A 123 11.68 -5.59 -10.07
N ASN A 124 12.06 -4.70 -9.14
CA ASN A 124 11.46 -4.65 -7.81
C ASN A 124 10.04 -4.10 -7.88
N LEU A 125 9.83 -3.03 -8.66
CA LEU A 125 8.48 -2.50 -8.90
C LEU A 125 7.58 -3.55 -9.57
N ALA A 126 8.11 -4.29 -10.56
CA ALA A 126 7.38 -5.39 -11.19
C ALA A 126 7.03 -6.51 -10.20
N ALA A 127 7.90 -6.83 -9.24
CA ALA A 127 7.61 -7.80 -8.19
C ALA A 127 6.51 -7.32 -7.23
N ILE A 128 6.55 -6.06 -6.79
CA ILE A 128 5.51 -5.46 -5.95
C ILE A 128 4.17 -5.52 -6.69
N LYS A 129 4.15 -5.10 -7.96
CA LYS A 129 2.94 -5.15 -8.80
C LYS A 129 2.41 -6.56 -8.97
N PHE A 130 3.29 -7.53 -9.23
CA PHE A 130 2.91 -8.94 -9.36
C PHE A 130 2.21 -9.45 -8.09
N TRP A 131 2.78 -9.24 -6.90
CA TRP A 131 2.17 -9.72 -5.66
C TRP A 131 0.88 -8.98 -5.30
N GLU A 132 0.82 -7.70 -5.63
CA GLU A 132 -0.42 -6.93 -5.49
C GLU A 132 -1.53 -7.48 -6.39
N ASP A 133 -1.21 -7.77 -7.65
CA ASP A 133 -2.16 -8.26 -8.62
C ASP A 133 -2.51 -9.74 -8.43
N GLU A 134 -1.62 -10.60 -7.95
CA GLU A 134 -1.89 -12.04 -7.89
C GLU A 134 -2.42 -12.49 -6.53
N PHE A 135 -2.00 -11.86 -5.44
CA PHE A 135 -2.24 -12.39 -4.10
C PHE A 135 -2.89 -11.40 -3.13
N LEU A 136 -2.28 -10.22 -2.95
CA LEU A 136 -2.69 -9.28 -1.92
C LEU A 136 -4.02 -8.61 -2.24
N LYS A 137 -4.15 -8.06 -3.46
CA LYS A 137 -5.35 -7.32 -3.92
C LYS A 137 -5.77 -6.25 -2.89
N LEU A 138 -4.83 -5.46 -2.38
CA LEU A 138 -5.04 -4.48 -1.30
C LEU A 138 -5.18 -3.03 -1.78
N ASP A 139 -5.27 -2.84 -3.09
CA ASP A 139 -5.25 -1.53 -3.76
C ASP A 139 -4.01 -0.72 -3.32
N LEU A 140 -2.84 -1.35 -3.43
CA LEU A 140 -1.56 -0.74 -3.04
C LEU A 140 -0.99 0.18 -4.12
N LEU A 141 -1.31 -0.10 -5.38
CA LEU A 141 -0.85 0.61 -6.55
C LEU A 141 -2.06 1.16 -7.32
N PRO A 142 -2.79 2.14 -6.75
CA PRO A 142 -4.00 2.66 -7.37
C PRO A 142 -3.71 3.22 -8.76
N ASN A 143 -4.47 2.72 -9.73
CA ASN A 143 -4.50 3.27 -11.07
C ASN A 143 -5.41 4.50 -11.04
N PHE A 144 -4.82 5.70 -11.00
CA PHE A 144 -5.60 6.92 -11.08
C PHE A 144 -5.90 7.20 -12.55
N ASP A 145 -7.16 7.47 -12.86
CA ASP A 145 -7.55 7.97 -14.18
C ASP A 145 -6.74 9.21 -14.55
N SER A 146 -6.50 9.38 -15.85
CA SER A 146 -5.71 10.48 -16.40
C SER A 146 -6.24 11.86 -15.96
N GLU A 147 -7.54 11.99 -15.74
CA GLU A 147 -8.17 13.22 -15.27
C GLU A 147 -7.76 13.60 -13.83
N ILE A 148 -7.65 12.62 -12.92
CA ILE A 148 -7.21 12.85 -11.54
C ILE A 148 -5.74 13.27 -11.52
N LEU A 149 -4.93 12.71 -12.42
CA LEU A 149 -3.51 13.07 -12.56
C LEU A 149 -3.35 14.52 -13.03
N VAL A 150 -4.14 14.96 -14.02
CA VAL A 150 -4.16 16.35 -14.49
C VAL A 150 -4.55 17.30 -13.36
N ILE A 151 -5.56 16.97 -12.56
CA ILE A 151 -5.99 17.82 -11.43
C ILE A 151 -4.89 17.87 -10.34
N ALA A 152 -4.22 16.76 -10.06
CA ALA A 152 -3.12 16.72 -9.09
C ALA A 152 -1.93 17.59 -9.54
N GLU A 153 -1.60 17.56 -10.83
CA GLU A 153 -0.56 18.38 -11.44
C GLU A 153 -0.91 19.88 -11.42
N GLN A 154 -2.16 20.23 -11.75
CA GLN A 154 -2.64 21.61 -11.62
C GLN A 154 -2.52 22.14 -10.18
N ARG A 155 -2.81 21.29 -9.18
CA ARG A 155 -2.66 21.63 -7.75
C ARG A 155 -1.21 21.81 -7.32
N SER A 156 -0.28 21.01 -7.83
CA SER A 156 1.16 21.16 -7.53
C SER A 156 1.70 22.47 -8.10
N ILE A 157 1.36 22.79 -9.35
CA ILE A 157 1.72 24.04 -10.01
C ILE A 157 1.12 25.24 -9.26
N ALA A 158 -0.15 25.16 -8.83
CA ALA A 158 -0.80 26.22 -8.07
C ALA A 158 -0.13 26.47 -6.70
N LYS A 159 0.30 25.41 -6.00
CA LYS A 159 1.08 25.55 -4.76
C LYS A 159 2.41 26.26 -5.01
N ILE A 160 3.15 25.88 -6.06
CA ILE A 160 4.43 26.51 -6.41
C ILE A 160 4.24 28.00 -6.75
N LYS A 161 3.21 28.32 -7.55
CA LYS A 161 2.86 29.71 -7.90
C LYS A 161 2.42 30.53 -6.69
N GLY A 162 1.68 29.93 -5.76
CA GLY A 162 1.27 30.56 -4.51
C GLY A 162 2.46 30.88 -3.59
N ILE A 163 3.46 29.99 -3.53
CA ILE A 163 4.69 30.18 -2.74
C ILE A 163 5.57 31.28 -3.36
N THR A 164 5.77 31.27 -4.68
CA THR A 164 6.58 32.29 -5.39
C THR A 164 5.95 33.69 -5.31
N LYS A 165 4.62 33.80 -5.40
CA LYS A 165 3.91 35.07 -5.18
C LYS A 165 4.06 35.59 -3.74
N LYS A 166 4.21 34.69 -2.75
CA LYS A 166 4.41 35.07 -1.35
C LYS A 166 5.85 35.55 -1.09
N LEU A 167 6.85 34.95 -1.74
CA LEU A 167 8.27 35.33 -1.66
C LEU A 167 8.54 36.70 -2.31
N THR A 168 8.02 36.93 -3.52
CA THR A 168 8.15 38.21 -4.23
C THR A 168 7.55 39.38 -3.45
N ASN A 169 6.40 39.18 -2.80
CA ASN A 169 5.78 40.20 -1.95
C ASN A 169 6.55 40.49 -0.64
N LEU A 170 7.41 39.59 -0.19
CA LEU A 170 8.29 39.81 0.97
C LEU A 170 9.56 40.57 0.55
N GLU A 171 10.09 40.31 -0.65
CA GLU A 171 11.26 40.99 -1.19
C GLU A 171 10.99 42.45 -1.58
N THR A 172 9.77 42.78 -2.01
CA THR A 172 9.37 44.18 -2.32
C THR A 172 9.02 45.03 -1.09
N LYS A 173 9.05 44.44 0.11
CA LYS A 173 8.68 45.11 1.37
C LYS A 173 9.88 45.40 2.29
N SER A 174 11.10 45.15 1.81
CA SER A 174 12.35 45.55 2.48
C SER A 174 13.04 46.68 1.73
#